data_AF-A0A2G8L9J4-F1
#
_entry.id   AF-A0A2G8L9J4-F1
#
_cell.length_a   1.000
_cell.length_b   1.000
_cell.length_c   1.000
_cell.angle_alpha   90.00
_cell.angle_beta   90.00
_cell.angle_gamma   90.00
#
_symmetry.space_group_name_H-M   'P 1'
#
loop_
_entity.id
_entity.type
_entity.pdbx_description
1 polymer ?
#
loop_
_entity_poly.entity_id
_entity_poly.type
_entity_poly.pdbx_seq_one_letter_code
_entity_poly.pdbx_strand_id
1 'polypeptide(L)'
;MSRASEFNGTVLSEVIQHEVTNQLGNFMQENIRIIIVIAFEETTRKFFCEAYREEFYGPDFFWILPGFYRENWWLFPDDEVDCTTEELAEIVETSLALVIDVTGISKLNFTTVAGIAPSELLEEVKRRLLWPRYRGLTLNKYLAYTFDAVWSIGLMLNRTANKLKQRKSLKRLEDFTYSDDELYKLFFNGMAATDFAGASVTCLGYLNIIYDLYEITMHE
;
A
#
# COMPACT_ATOMS: atom_id res chain seq x y z
N MET A 1 2.95 -18.18 11.36
CA MET A 1 3.75 -19.02 10.43
C MET A 1 3.94 -18.23 9.14
N SER A 2 5.18 -18.03 8.67
CA SER A 2 5.43 -17.23 7.47
C SER A 2 4.92 -17.96 6.23
N ARG A 3 4.10 -17.31 5.40
CA ARG A 3 3.63 -17.83 4.10
C ARG A 3 4.76 -18.32 3.17
N ALA A 4 6.01 -17.90 3.42
CA ALA A 4 7.18 -18.39 2.70
C ALA A 4 7.39 -19.91 2.80
N SER A 5 6.91 -20.57 3.86
CA SER A 5 7.04 -22.04 3.99
C SER A 5 6.17 -22.83 3.01
N GLU A 6 5.21 -22.18 2.35
CA GLU A 6 4.37 -22.78 1.30
C GLU A 6 5.01 -22.68 -0.09
N PHE A 7 6.05 -21.86 -0.24
CA PHE A 7 6.79 -21.73 -1.48
C PHE A 7 7.82 -22.87 -1.58
N ASN A 8 7.70 -23.71 -2.61
CA ASN A 8 8.67 -24.77 -2.88
C ASN A 8 9.93 -24.21 -3.55
N GLY A 9 10.69 -23.40 -2.81
CA GLY A 9 11.93 -22.79 -3.27
C GLY A 9 12.76 -22.22 -2.13
N THR A 10 14.06 -22.03 -2.39
CA THR A 10 14.98 -21.41 -1.44
C THR A 10 14.90 -19.89 -1.55
N VAL A 11 14.74 -19.21 -0.42
CA VAL A 11 14.80 -17.75 -0.34
C VAL A 11 16.12 -17.37 0.32
N LEU A 12 16.94 -16.59 -0.38
CA LEU A 12 18.12 -15.95 0.17
C LEU A 12 17.79 -14.48 0.44
N SER A 13 18.14 -13.99 1.63
CA SER A 13 17.85 -12.61 2.04
C SER A 13 19.16 -11.87 2.31
N GLU A 14 19.30 -10.69 1.71
CA GLU A 14 20.39 -9.77 1.97
C GLU A 14 19.82 -8.44 2.49
N VAL A 15 20.52 -7.81 3.42
CA VAL A 15 20.14 -6.50 3.98
C VAL A 15 21.15 -5.45 3.53
N ILE A 16 20.67 -4.40 2.88
CA ILE A 16 21.48 -3.27 2.45
C ILE A 16 21.60 -2.30 3.63
N GLN A 17 22.81 -2.14 4.17
CA GLN A 17 23.07 -1.17 5.25
C GLN A 17 23.72 0.11 4.74
N HIS A 18 24.95 0.01 4.22
CA HIS A 18 25.74 1.18 3.80
C HIS A 18 26.38 1.03 2.42
N GLU A 19 26.95 -0.14 2.14
CA GLU A 19 27.50 -0.48 0.82
C GLU A 19 26.67 -1.63 0.22
N VAL A 20 26.44 -1.56 -1.09
CA VAL A 20 25.68 -2.56 -1.86
C VAL A 20 26.60 -3.65 -2.44
N THR A 21 27.87 -3.32 -2.67
CA THR A 21 28.79 -4.12 -3.49
C THR A 21 28.97 -5.55 -2.93
N ASN A 22 28.97 -5.71 -1.59
CA ASN A 22 29.08 -7.01 -0.95
C ASN A 22 27.85 -7.92 -1.23
N GLN A 23 26.65 -7.35 -1.16
CA GLN A 23 25.39 -8.06 -1.37
C GLN A 23 25.24 -8.46 -2.84
N LEU A 24 25.62 -7.58 -3.76
CA LEU A 24 25.62 -7.89 -5.19
C LEU A 24 26.61 -9.01 -5.53
N GLY A 25 27.80 -9.01 -4.89
CA GLY A 25 28.76 -10.10 -4.99
C GLY A 25 28.17 -11.46 -4.58
N ASN A 26 27.41 -11.50 -3.49
CA ASN A 26 26.71 -12.72 -3.05
C ASN A 26 25.65 -13.16 -4.09
N PHE A 27 24.90 -12.21 -4.67
CA PHE A 27 23.90 -12.52 -5.70
C PHE A 27 24.52 -13.14 -6.94
N MET A 28 25.68 -12.65 -7.36
CA MET A 28 26.42 -13.21 -8.50
C MET A 28 26.97 -14.61 -8.20
N GLN A 29 27.53 -14.83 -7.00
CA GLN A 29 28.05 -16.15 -6.58
C GLN A 29 26.95 -17.22 -6.54
N GLU A 30 25.77 -16.85 -6.04
CA GLU A 30 24.60 -17.73 -5.94
C GLU A 30 23.77 -17.79 -7.24
N ASN A 31 24.21 -17.09 -8.30
CA ASN A 31 23.53 -17.02 -9.61
C ASN A 31 22.04 -16.62 -9.49
N ILE A 32 21.76 -15.57 -8.71
CA ILE A 32 20.42 -15.05 -8.49
C ILE A 32 19.90 -14.36 -9.76
N ARG A 33 18.66 -14.70 -10.15
CA ARG A 33 17.99 -14.15 -11.35
C ARG A 33 16.62 -13.54 -11.08
N ILE A 34 16.04 -13.79 -9.91
CA ILE A 34 14.77 -13.18 -9.47
C ILE A 34 15.06 -12.38 -8.21
N ILE A 35 14.82 -11.08 -8.25
CA ILE A 35 15.18 -10.15 -7.19
C ILE A 35 13.93 -9.45 -6.69
N ILE A 36 13.62 -9.59 -5.41
CA ILE A 36 12.53 -8.86 -4.75
C ILE A 36 13.15 -7.69 -3.99
N VAL A 37 12.84 -6.47 -4.43
CA VAL A 37 13.34 -5.25 -3.80
C VAL A 37 12.35 -4.75 -2.76
N ILE A 38 12.81 -4.63 -1.52
CA ILE A 38 12.05 -4.05 -0.41
C ILE A 38 12.86 -2.89 0.15
N ALA A 39 12.92 -1.80 -0.62
CA ALA A 39 13.69 -0.61 -0.27
C ALA A 39 13.01 0.66 -0.80
N PHE A 40 13.46 1.84 -0.36
CA PHE A 40 13.04 3.11 -0.93
C PHE A 40 13.81 3.44 -2.22
N GLU A 41 13.31 4.38 -3.00
CA GLU A 41 13.89 4.77 -4.30
C GLU A 41 15.39 5.09 -4.21
N GLU A 42 15.81 5.80 -3.17
CA GLU A 42 17.21 6.19 -2.93
C GLU A 42 18.12 4.95 -2.83
N THR A 43 17.75 3.99 -1.99
CA THR A 43 18.48 2.72 -1.84
C THR A 43 18.44 1.91 -3.13
N THR A 44 17.31 1.91 -3.85
CA THR A 44 17.19 1.15 -5.10
C THR A 44 18.03 1.76 -6.22
N ARG A 45 18.17 3.09 -6.30
CA ARG A 45 19.09 3.74 -7.26
C ARG A 45 20.55 3.38 -6.97
N LYS A 46 20.95 3.37 -5.70
CA LYS A 46 22.28 2.88 -5.29
C LYS A 46 22.49 1.43 -5.72
N PHE A 47 21.47 0.58 -5.52
CA PHE A 47 21.55 -0.82 -5.93
C PHE A 47 21.68 -0.99 -7.43
N PHE A 48 20.87 -0.25 -8.19
CA PHE A 48 20.90 -0.28 -9.64
C PHE A 48 22.24 0.26 -10.18
N CYS A 49 22.81 1.30 -9.57
CA CYS A 49 24.12 1.80 -9.98
C CYS A 49 25.23 0.75 -9.86
N GLU A 50 25.27 0.01 -8.75
CA GLU A 50 26.23 -1.09 -8.59
C GLU A 50 25.92 -2.25 -9.54
N ALA A 51 24.63 -2.57 -9.76
CA ALA A 51 24.22 -3.58 -10.73
C ALA A 51 24.63 -3.21 -12.16
N TYR A 52 24.61 -1.93 -12.53
CA TYR A 52 25.08 -1.44 -13.83
C TYR A 52 26.57 -1.73 -14.01
N ARG A 53 27.38 -1.38 -13.00
CA ARG A 53 28.84 -1.54 -13.01
C ARG A 53 29.30 -3.00 -13.15
N GLU A 54 28.56 -3.91 -12.53
CA GLU A 54 28.84 -5.36 -12.56
C GLU A 54 28.08 -6.10 -13.69
N GLU A 55 27.43 -5.37 -14.61
CA GLU A 55 26.61 -5.93 -15.71
C GLU A 55 25.50 -6.90 -15.21
N PHE A 56 24.99 -6.67 -13.99
CA PHE A 56 23.93 -7.44 -13.34
C PHE A 56 22.55 -6.91 -13.72
N TYR A 57 22.23 -6.87 -15.02
CA TYR A 57 20.95 -6.40 -15.52
C TYR A 57 20.64 -6.99 -16.90
N GLY A 58 19.45 -6.69 -17.43
CA GLY A 58 19.02 -7.15 -18.75
C GLY A 58 18.03 -8.33 -18.70
N PRO A 59 17.81 -9.01 -19.83
CA PRO A 59 16.69 -9.95 -20.00
C PRO A 59 16.79 -11.22 -19.14
N ASP A 60 17.99 -11.54 -18.63
CA ASP A 60 18.22 -12.69 -17.76
C ASP A 60 17.80 -12.43 -16.30
N PHE A 61 17.44 -11.20 -15.95
CA PHE A 61 17.07 -10.79 -14.60
C PHE A 61 15.63 -10.32 -14.53
N PHE A 62 14.94 -10.77 -13.48
CA PHE A 62 13.56 -10.41 -13.18
C PHE A 62 13.45 -9.67 -11.85
N TRP A 63 13.04 -8.41 -11.90
CA TRP A 63 12.93 -7.53 -10.75
C TRP A 63 11.48 -7.42 -10.29
N ILE A 64 11.25 -7.60 -9.00
CA ILE A 64 9.98 -7.33 -8.35
C ILE A 64 10.18 -6.07 -7.52
N LEU A 65 9.57 -4.96 -7.96
CA LEU A 65 9.78 -3.62 -7.41
C LEU A 65 8.54 -3.11 -6.67
N PRO A 66 8.70 -2.27 -5.65
CA PRO A 66 7.57 -1.59 -5.02
C PRO A 66 6.92 -0.55 -5.95
N GLY A 67 5.59 -0.53 -6.00
CA GLY A 67 4.81 0.40 -6.82
C GLY A 67 4.52 1.75 -6.16
N PHE A 68 4.97 1.96 -4.93
CA PHE A 68 4.86 3.25 -4.28
C PHE A 68 5.92 4.27 -4.73
N TYR A 69 6.86 3.87 -5.59
CA TYR A 69 7.80 4.81 -6.19
C TYR A 69 7.11 5.84 -7.07
N ARG A 70 7.73 7.01 -7.18
CA ARG A 70 7.39 8.07 -8.11
C ARG A 70 7.53 7.55 -9.54
N GLU A 71 6.72 8.09 -10.44
CA GLU A 71 6.89 7.86 -11.87
C GLU A 71 8.30 8.32 -12.28
N ASN A 72 9.00 7.47 -13.03
CA ASN A 72 10.37 7.70 -13.47
C ASN A 72 11.36 7.96 -12.33
N TRP A 73 11.21 7.26 -11.19
CA TRP A 73 12.06 7.41 -10.00
C TRP A 73 13.58 7.30 -10.25
N TRP A 74 14.00 6.63 -11.33
CA TRP A 74 15.39 6.48 -11.76
C TRP A 74 15.97 7.72 -12.47
N LEU A 75 15.10 8.64 -12.92
CA LEU A 75 15.51 9.89 -13.58
C LEU A 75 15.72 11.06 -12.59
N PHE A 76 15.48 10.84 -11.30
CA PHE A 76 15.71 11.87 -10.30
C PHE A 76 17.19 11.90 -9.91
N PRO A 77 17.86 13.07 -9.98
CA PRO A 77 19.24 13.21 -9.53
C PRO A 77 19.38 12.82 -8.06
N ASP A 78 20.49 12.17 -7.74
CA ASP A 78 20.81 11.69 -6.39
C ASP A 78 22.31 11.84 -6.16
N ASP A 79 22.70 12.80 -5.30
CA ASP A 79 24.12 13.11 -5.05
C ASP A 79 24.87 11.94 -4.37
N GLU A 80 24.14 10.95 -3.84
CA GLU A 80 24.71 9.75 -3.22
C GLU A 80 24.84 8.58 -4.21
N VAL A 81 24.51 8.77 -5.48
CA VAL A 81 24.58 7.76 -6.55
C VAL A 81 25.52 8.24 -7.64
N ASP A 82 26.62 7.52 -7.84
CA ASP A 82 27.67 7.84 -8.82
C ASP A 82 27.39 7.20 -10.20
N CYS A 83 26.13 7.22 -10.61
CA CYS A 83 25.67 6.81 -11.94
C CYS A 83 24.78 7.89 -12.56
N THR A 84 24.81 8.00 -13.89
CA THR A 84 23.94 8.94 -14.61
C THR A 84 22.51 8.40 -14.72
N THR A 85 21.58 9.30 -15.04
CA THR A 85 20.18 8.90 -15.28
C THR A 85 20.04 7.95 -16.48
N GLU A 86 20.93 8.05 -17.47
CA GLU A 86 20.97 7.16 -18.63
C GLU A 86 21.45 5.76 -18.25
N GLU A 87 22.46 5.66 -17.38
CA GLU A 87 22.96 4.37 -16.88
C GLU A 87 21.89 3.63 -16.06
N LEU A 88 21.16 4.35 -15.20
CA LEU A 88 20.04 3.76 -14.48
C LEU A 88 18.85 3.41 -15.39
N ALA A 89 18.59 4.23 -16.42
CA ALA A 89 17.53 3.97 -17.39
C ALA A 89 17.81 2.69 -18.19
N GLU A 90 19.06 2.41 -18.56
CA GLU A 90 19.46 1.18 -19.25
C GLU A 90 18.98 -0.07 -18.49
N ILE A 91 19.14 -0.11 -17.17
CA ILE A 91 18.67 -1.25 -16.36
C ILE A 91 17.15 -1.39 -16.43
N VAL A 92 16.44 -0.28 -16.24
CA VAL A 92 14.97 -0.25 -16.20
C VAL A 92 14.37 -0.63 -17.55
N GLU A 93 15.01 -0.23 -18.65
CA GLU A 93 14.52 -0.46 -20.02
C GLU A 93 14.86 -1.86 -20.55
N THR A 94 15.98 -2.44 -20.13
CA THR A 94 16.46 -3.75 -20.63
C THR A 94 16.04 -4.93 -19.74
N SER A 95 15.78 -4.69 -18.45
CA SER A 95 15.42 -5.76 -17.52
C SER A 95 13.92 -6.02 -17.50
N LEU A 96 13.54 -7.25 -17.13
CA LEU A 96 12.14 -7.56 -16.86
C LEU A 96 11.77 -7.10 -15.46
N ALA A 97 10.70 -6.31 -15.34
CA ALA A 97 10.23 -5.82 -14.04
C ALA A 97 8.72 -6.04 -13.83
N LEU A 98 8.37 -6.53 -12.65
CA LEU A 98 7.02 -6.54 -12.10
C LEU A 98 6.92 -5.50 -10.97
N VAL A 99 6.03 -4.54 -11.13
CA VAL A 99 5.77 -3.53 -10.11
C VAL A 99 4.54 -3.93 -9.29
N ILE A 100 4.73 -4.06 -7.98
CA ILE A 100 3.65 -4.38 -7.04
C ILE A 100 3.13 -3.07 -6.44
N ASP A 101 2.02 -2.55 -6.97
CA ASP A 101 1.32 -1.40 -6.40
C ASP A 101 0.00 -1.82 -5.74
N VAL A 102 -0.44 -1.01 -4.78
CA VAL A 102 -1.79 -1.05 -4.26
C VAL A 102 -2.72 -0.37 -5.26
N THR A 103 -3.81 -1.04 -5.63
CA THR A 103 -4.77 -0.48 -6.58
C THR A 103 -5.43 0.73 -5.95
N GLY A 104 -5.13 1.93 -6.47
CA GLY A 104 -5.69 3.18 -5.96
C GLY A 104 -7.22 3.21 -6.02
N ILE A 105 -7.77 3.53 -7.19
CA ILE A 105 -9.22 3.48 -7.43
C ILE A 105 -9.58 2.26 -8.28
N SER A 106 -10.68 1.59 -7.92
CA SER A 106 -11.16 0.45 -8.68
C SER A 106 -11.47 0.84 -10.12
N LYS A 107 -11.01 0.00 -11.07
CA LYS A 107 -11.34 0.10 -12.50
C LYS A 107 -12.61 -0.69 -12.87
N LEU A 108 -13.18 -1.43 -11.93
CA LEU A 108 -14.39 -2.21 -12.14
C LEU A 108 -15.62 -1.31 -12.18
N ASN A 109 -16.59 -1.69 -13.01
CA ASN A 109 -17.88 -0.99 -13.11
C ASN A 109 -18.89 -1.59 -12.12
N PHE A 110 -19.11 -0.92 -11.00
CA PHE A 110 -20.13 -1.24 -10.00
C PHE A 110 -20.55 0.02 -9.24
N THR A 111 -21.67 -0.05 -8.52
CA THR A 111 -22.15 1.03 -7.67
C THR A 111 -21.66 0.86 -6.24
N THR A 112 -21.00 1.88 -5.70
CA THR A 112 -20.51 1.90 -4.31
C THR A 112 -21.64 2.12 -3.30
N VAL A 113 -21.34 1.99 -2.00
CA VAL A 113 -22.28 2.33 -0.91
C VAL A 113 -22.81 3.77 -0.98
N ALA A 114 -22.07 4.67 -1.62
CA ALA A 114 -22.45 6.05 -1.82
C ALA A 114 -23.43 6.27 -2.99
N GLY A 115 -23.77 5.21 -3.73
CA GLY A 115 -24.65 5.29 -4.90
C GLY A 115 -23.96 5.79 -6.18
N ILE A 116 -22.64 5.91 -6.18
CA ILE A 116 -21.83 6.33 -7.35
C ILE A 116 -20.85 5.23 -7.75
N ALA A 117 -20.46 5.19 -9.02
CA ALA A 117 -19.38 4.34 -9.50
C ALA A 117 -17.99 4.91 -9.13
N PRO A 118 -16.94 4.08 -9.01
CA PRO A 118 -15.58 4.56 -8.78
C PRO A 118 -15.11 5.58 -9.83
N SER A 119 -15.45 5.38 -11.11
CA SER A 119 -15.14 6.32 -12.18
C SER A 119 -15.79 7.70 -11.99
N GLU A 120 -17.04 7.73 -11.52
CA GLU A 120 -17.77 8.98 -11.24
C GLU A 120 -17.14 9.75 -10.07
N LEU A 121 -16.67 9.03 -9.03
CA LEU A 121 -15.91 9.64 -7.93
C LEU A 121 -14.63 10.30 -8.45
N LEU A 122 -13.89 9.61 -9.32
CA LEU A 122 -12.65 10.14 -9.91
C LEU A 122 -12.91 11.41 -10.72
N GLU A 123 -13.94 11.41 -11.56
CA GLU A 123 -14.34 12.57 -12.36
C GLU A 123 -14.74 13.75 -11.48
N GLU A 124 -15.51 13.51 -10.42
CA GLU A 124 -15.92 14.56 -9.49
C GLU A 124 -14.73 15.16 -8.75
N VAL A 125 -13.75 14.36 -8.30
CA VAL A 125 -12.53 14.88 -7.68
C VAL A 125 -11.71 15.69 -8.68
N LYS A 126 -11.52 15.19 -9.91
CA LYS A 126 -10.83 15.94 -10.97
C LYS A 126 -11.49 17.28 -11.25
N ARG A 127 -12.83 17.31 -11.31
CA ARG A 127 -13.60 18.55 -11.50
C ARG A 127 -13.41 19.52 -10.34
N ARG A 128 -13.39 19.05 -9.09
CA ARG A 128 -13.17 19.89 -7.91
C ARG A 128 -11.75 20.46 -7.87
N LEU A 129 -10.74 19.72 -8.30
CA LEU A 129 -9.36 20.23 -8.36
C LEU A 129 -9.20 21.46 -9.26
N LEU A 130 -10.13 21.70 -10.19
CA LEU A 130 -10.16 22.92 -11.01
C LEU A 130 -10.65 24.17 -10.25
N TRP A 131 -11.24 24.02 -9.06
CA TRP A 131 -11.77 25.17 -8.31
C TRP A 131 -10.65 26.06 -7.78
N PRO A 132 -10.83 27.40 -7.74
CA PRO A 132 -9.78 28.32 -7.30
C PRO A 132 -9.19 28.01 -5.92
N ARG A 133 -10.01 27.48 -4.98
CA ARG A 133 -9.55 27.13 -3.63
C ARG A 133 -8.58 25.95 -3.56
N TYR A 134 -8.52 25.15 -4.62
CA TYR A 134 -7.70 23.94 -4.70
C TYR A 134 -6.55 24.08 -5.70
N ARG A 135 -6.26 25.30 -6.14
CA ARG A 135 -5.14 25.59 -7.04
C ARG A 135 -3.84 25.11 -6.41
N GLY A 136 -3.06 24.35 -7.18
CA GLY A 136 -1.78 23.77 -6.73
C GLY A 136 -1.91 22.38 -6.11
N LEU A 137 -3.12 21.86 -5.89
CA LEU A 137 -3.32 20.47 -5.49
C LEU A 137 -3.38 19.56 -6.72
N THR A 138 -2.85 18.36 -6.57
CA THR A 138 -2.89 17.30 -7.59
C THR A 138 -3.75 16.14 -7.13
N LEU A 139 -4.13 15.28 -8.08
CA LEU A 139 -4.88 14.07 -7.78
C LEU A 139 -3.99 13.12 -6.97
N ASN A 140 -4.46 12.70 -5.80
CA ASN A 140 -3.77 11.71 -4.97
C ASN A 140 -4.22 10.29 -5.37
N LYS A 141 -3.26 9.39 -5.63
CA LYS A 141 -3.54 8.00 -6.03
C LYS A 141 -4.28 7.18 -4.95
N TYR A 142 -4.23 7.62 -3.69
CA TYR A 142 -4.88 6.98 -2.56
C TYR A 142 -6.27 7.54 -2.22
N LEU A 143 -6.88 8.36 -3.10
CA LEU A 143 -8.16 9.03 -2.81
C LEU A 143 -9.28 8.06 -2.39
N ALA A 144 -9.32 6.87 -3.00
CA ALA A 144 -10.38 5.90 -2.77
C ALA A 144 -10.31 5.32 -1.35
N TYR A 145 -9.10 5.15 -0.80
CA TYR A 145 -8.91 4.72 0.58
C TYR A 145 -9.46 5.74 1.57
N THR A 146 -9.23 7.03 1.35
CA THR A 146 -9.80 8.09 2.20
C THR A 146 -11.32 8.13 2.10
N PHE A 147 -11.86 7.95 0.89
CA PHE A 147 -13.30 7.86 0.67
C PHE A 147 -13.91 6.69 1.44
N ASP A 148 -13.31 5.50 1.32
CA ASP A 148 -13.79 4.28 1.99
C ASP A 148 -13.60 4.34 3.50
N ALA A 149 -12.54 5.00 4.02
CA ALA A 149 -12.33 5.19 5.45
C ALA A 149 -13.42 6.04 6.09
N VAL A 150 -13.84 7.13 5.43
CA VAL A 150 -14.93 7.97 5.93
C VAL A 150 -16.27 7.22 5.92
N TRP A 151 -16.56 6.46 4.86
CA TRP A 151 -17.74 5.61 4.80
C TRP A 151 -17.73 4.51 5.86
N SER A 152 -16.56 3.91 6.10
CA SER A 152 -16.34 2.91 7.16
C SER A 152 -16.73 3.44 8.53
N ILE A 153 -16.28 4.65 8.87
CA ILE A 153 -16.65 5.33 10.12
C ILE A 153 -18.16 5.59 10.17
N GLY A 154 -18.75 6.12 9.10
CA GLY A 154 -20.19 6.40 9.03
C GLY A 154 -21.05 5.15 9.24
N LEU A 155 -20.69 4.04 8.60
CA LEU A 155 -21.38 2.75 8.72
C LEU A 155 -21.22 2.14 10.13
N MET A 156 -20.02 2.22 10.70
CA MET A 156 -19.75 1.79 12.08
C MET A 156 -20.62 2.58 13.08
N LEU A 157 -20.68 3.89 12.95
CA LEU A 157 -21.48 4.75 13.83
C LEU A 157 -22.97 4.46 13.69
N ASN A 158 -23.47 4.33 12.45
CA ASN A 158 -24.86 3.98 12.19
C ASN A 158 -25.23 2.61 12.82
N ARG A 159 -24.37 1.61 12.66
CA ARG A 159 -24.57 0.30 13.29
C ARG A 159 -24.57 0.40 14.81
N THR A 160 -23.68 1.19 15.39
CA THR A 160 -23.58 1.38 16.84
C THR A 160 -24.85 2.05 17.39
N ALA A 161 -25.32 3.12 16.75
CA ALA A 161 -26.58 3.77 17.10
C ALA A 161 -27.77 2.80 17.05
N ASN A 162 -27.85 1.97 16.00
CA ASN A 162 -28.90 0.97 15.88
C ASN A 162 -28.83 -0.10 17.00
N LYS A 163 -27.63 -0.55 17.38
CA LYS A 163 -27.45 -1.49 18.51
C LYS A 163 -27.87 -0.86 19.83
N LEU A 164 -27.49 0.39 20.10
CA LEU A 164 -27.91 1.11 21.31
C LEU A 164 -29.44 1.24 21.39
N LYS A 165 -30.07 1.59 20.25
CA LYS A 165 -31.53 1.68 20.13
C LYS A 165 -32.22 0.33 20.36
N GLN A 166 -31.72 -0.76 19.77
CA GLN A 166 -32.29 -2.11 19.94
C GLN A 166 -32.20 -2.59 21.40
N ARG A 167 -31.11 -2.25 22.10
CA ARG A 167 -30.90 -2.55 23.52
C ARG A 167 -31.70 -1.63 24.45
N LYS A 168 -32.43 -0.64 23.93
CA LYS A 168 -33.07 0.43 24.71
C LYS A 168 -32.08 1.11 25.67
N SER A 169 -30.82 1.25 25.24
CA SER A 169 -29.81 1.94 26.03
C SER A 169 -30.18 3.42 26.16
N LEU A 170 -29.96 3.99 27.34
CA LEU A 170 -30.07 5.44 27.55
C LEU A 170 -28.87 6.20 26.98
N LYS A 171 -27.81 5.48 26.65
CA LYS A 171 -26.54 6.00 26.14
C LYS A 171 -26.62 6.24 24.65
N ARG A 172 -26.06 7.36 24.20
CA ARG A 172 -26.00 7.77 22.80
C ARG A 172 -24.55 7.87 22.36
N LEU A 173 -24.34 8.08 21.06
CA LEU A 173 -23.00 8.19 20.48
C LEU A 173 -22.24 9.40 21.03
N GLU A 174 -22.95 10.50 21.26
CA GLU A 174 -22.42 11.76 21.78
C GLU A 174 -22.01 11.70 23.27
N ASP A 175 -22.46 10.68 24.00
CA ASP A 175 -22.15 10.51 25.43
C ASP A 175 -20.79 9.79 25.64
N PHE A 176 -19.99 9.66 24.57
CA PHE A 176 -18.68 9.00 24.58
C PHE A 176 -17.65 9.73 25.47
N THR A 177 -16.86 8.94 26.19
CA THR A 177 -15.68 9.39 26.94
C THR A 177 -14.50 8.46 26.66
N TYR A 178 -13.26 8.93 26.88
CA TYR A 178 -12.07 8.10 26.64
C TYR A 178 -11.96 6.87 27.55
N SER A 179 -12.68 6.84 28.68
CA SER A 179 -12.76 5.70 29.60
C SER A 179 -13.95 4.77 29.31
N ASP A 180 -14.62 4.95 28.18
CA ASP A 180 -15.85 4.23 27.86
C ASP A 180 -15.60 2.89 27.15
N ASP A 181 -15.37 1.84 27.95
CA ASP A 181 -15.15 0.49 27.45
C ASP A 181 -16.33 -0.08 26.66
N GLU A 182 -17.56 0.33 26.98
CA GLU A 182 -18.75 -0.20 26.33
C GLU A 182 -18.89 0.36 24.90
N LEU A 183 -18.81 1.69 24.74
CA LEU A 183 -18.86 2.31 23.42
C LEU A 183 -17.64 1.93 22.60
N TYR A 184 -16.45 1.85 23.20
CA TYR A 184 -15.26 1.33 22.54
C TYR A 184 -15.51 -0.07 21.95
N LYS A 185 -16.02 -1.02 22.74
CA LYS A 185 -16.34 -2.37 22.26
C LYS A 185 -17.41 -2.36 21.17
N LEU A 186 -18.39 -1.48 21.25
CA LEU A 186 -19.41 -1.35 20.22
C LEU A 186 -18.85 -0.79 18.90
N PHE A 187 -17.97 0.21 18.96
CA PHE A 187 -17.27 0.74 17.80
C PHE A 187 -16.35 -0.29 17.18
N PHE A 188 -15.51 -0.94 17.98
CA PHE A 188 -14.59 -1.99 17.50
C PHE A 188 -15.34 -3.11 16.78
N ASN A 189 -16.38 -3.68 17.42
CA ASN A 189 -17.21 -4.71 16.79
C ASN A 189 -18.02 -4.17 15.61
N GLY A 190 -18.42 -2.91 15.66
CA GLY A 190 -19.12 -2.22 14.59
C GLY A 190 -18.25 -2.11 13.35
N MET A 191 -16.98 -1.76 13.53
CA MET A 191 -15.97 -1.63 12.49
C MET A 191 -15.56 -3.00 11.96
N ALA A 192 -15.34 -3.97 12.84
CA ALA A 192 -14.97 -5.35 12.50
C ALA A 192 -15.99 -6.01 11.54
N ALA A 193 -17.28 -5.69 11.70
CA ALA A 193 -18.34 -6.23 10.88
C ALA A 193 -18.67 -5.37 9.64
N THR A 194 -17.95 -4.27 9.40
CA THR A 194 -18.23 -3.39 8.25
C THR A 194 -17.74 -4.05 6.99
N ASP A 195 -18.66 -4.31 6.07
CA ASP A 195 -18.40 -4.85 4.74
C ASP A 195 -19.31 -4.11 3.76
N PHE A 196 -18.71 -3.51 2.73
CA PHE A 196 -19.40 -2.76 1.70
C PHE A 196 -18.55 -2.62 0.43
N ALA A 197 -19.23 -2.32 -0.67
CA ALA A 197 -18.60 -1.95 -1.93
C ALA A 197 -18.12 -0.49 -1.87
N GLY A 198 -16.81 -0.31 -1.69
CA GLY A 198 -16.12 0.98 -1.67
C GLY A 198 -15.56 1.37 -3.04
N ALA A 199 -14.91 2.53 -3.11
CA ALA A 199 -14.25 3.00 -4.33
C ALA A 199 -12.89 2.32 -4.59
N SER A 200 -12.22 1.83 -3.54
CA SER A 200 -10.93 1.12 -3.68
C SER A 200 -11.13 -0.32 -4.18
N VAL A 201 -12.20 -0.99 -3.73
CA VAL A 201 -12.86 -2.24 -4.19
C VAL A 201 -13.88 -2.58 -3.08
N THR A 202 -14.28 -3.84 -2.91
CA THR A 202 -14.89 -4.32 -1.67
C THR A 202 -13.91 -4.18 -0.49
N CYS A 203 -14.35 -3.54 0.59
CA CYS A 203 -13.74 -3.71 1.91
C CYS A 203 -14.07 -5.10 2.48
N LEU A 204 -13.77 -6.15 1.72
CA LEU A 204 -13.90 -7.53 2.20
C LEU A 204 -12.71 -7.81 3.13
N GLY A 205 -13.00 -7.99 4.42
CA GLY A 205 -12.22 -8.88 5.28
C GLY A 205 -10.74 -8.56 5.53
N TYR A 206 -10.25 -7.34 5.31
CA TYR A 206 -8.90 -6.96 5.79
C TYR A 206 -8.76 -7.03 7.32
N LEU A 207 -9.88 -7.12 8.05
CA LEU A 207 -9.88 -7.28 9.49
C LEU A 207 -9.49 -8.68 9.98
N ASN A 208 -9.44 -9.72 9.13
CA ASN A 208 -8.79 -10.97 9.57
C ASN A 208 -7.29 -10.74 9.83
N ILE A 209 -6.64 -9.84 9.10
CA ILE A 209 -5.23 -9.48 9.33
C ILE A 209 -5.07 -8.62 10.59
N ILE A 210 -6.04 -7.75 10.91
CA ILE A 210 -6.02 -6.96 12.16
C ILE A 210 -6.34 -7.83 13.38
N TYR A 211 -7.25 -8.81 13.27
CA TYR A 211 -7.47 -9.81 14.31
C TYR A 211 -6.21 -10.64 14.56
N ASP A 212 -5.51 -11.08 13.49
CA ASP A 212 -4.24 -11.79 13.61
C ASP A 212 -3.15 -10.92 14.29
N LEU A 213 -3.07 -9.62 13.98
CA LEU A 213 -2.13 -8.69 14.63
C LEU A 213 -2.50 -8.36 16.09
N TYR A 214 -3.79 -8.39 16.44
CA TYR A 214 -4.27 -8.16 17.80
C TYR A 214 -4.02 -9.38 18.72
N GLU A 215 -4.13 -10.60 18.20
CA GLU A 215 -3.74 -11.80 18.95
C GLU A 215 -2.22 -11.89 19.18
N ILE A 216 -1.41 -11.43 18.22
CA ILE A 216 0.06 -11.40 18.36
C ILE A 216 0.51 -10.42 19.46
N THR A 217 -0.18 -9.29 19.64
CA THR A 217 0.23 -8.23 20.60
C THR A 217 -0.27 -8.46 22.04
N MET A 218 -1.17 -9.43 22.27
CA MET A 218 -1.64 -9.81 23.60
C MET A 218 -0.92 -11.04 24.18
N HIS A 219 0.02 -11.63 23.43
CA HIS A 219 0.83 -12.77 23.85
C HIS A 219 2.32 -12.45 24.09
N GLU A 220 2.67 -11.16 24.18
CA GLU A 220 3.95 -10.69 24.76
C GLU A 220 3.75 -10.04 26.13
#